data_AF-A0A2V8FX29-F1
#
_entry.id   AF-A0A2V8FX29-F1
#
_cell.length_a   1.000
_cell.length_b   1.000
_cell.length_c   1.000
_cell.angle_alpha   90.00
_cell.angle_beta   90.00
_cell.angle_gamma   90.00
#
_symmetry.space_group_name_H-M   'P 1'
#
loop_
_entity.id
_entity.type
_entity.pdbx_description
1 polymer ?
#
loop_
_entity_poly.entity_id
_entity_poly.type
_entity_poly.pdbx_seq_one_letter_code
_entity_poly.pdbx_strand_id
1 'polypeptide(L)'
;MKSVESVEADTECYPSIRLDPVRIDVTTPSRAYAVTLGDGAIDRLARVLDALRLPEQRFIVSSPLVWRLHGQRLARVAGGTEPILVPDGERFKNLQTVSRVYEALIRANADRASTLVTFGGGVIGDMAGFAAATYLRGIALAHVPTTLLAQVDSAIGGKVGVNHALGKNLIGAF
;
A
#
# COMPACT_ATOMS: atom_id res chain seq x y z
N MET A 1 -47.02 -21.99 -27.86
CA MET A 1 -46.42 -20.73 -28.35
C MET A 1 -46.90 -19.61 -27.44
N LYS A 2 -46.19 -19.35 -26.34
CA LYS A 2 -46.37 -18.18 -25.47
C LYS A 2 -45.02 -17.47 -25.46
N SER A 3 -45.04 -16.24 -25.94
CA SER A 3 -43.88 -15.37 -26.14
C SER A 3 -43.28 -14.98 -24.80
N VAL A 4 -41.96 -14.99 -24.75
CA VAL A 4 -41.13 -14.49 -23.65
C VAL A 4 -41.08 -12.97 -23.75
N GLU A 5 -41.50 -12.26 -22.71
CA GLU A 5 -41.18 -10.83 -22.55
C GLU A 5 -39.83 -10.74 -21.84
N SER A 6 -38.83 -10.21 -22.54
CA SER A 6 -37.53 -9.85 -22.03
C SER A 6 -37.65 -8.59 -21.17
N VAL A 7 -37.29 -8.69 -19.90
CA VAL A 7 -37.05 -7.53 -19.04
C VAL A 7 -35.71 -6.94 -19.48
N GLU A 8 -35.75 -5.85 -20.24
CA GLU A 8 -34.58 -5.01 -20.48
C GLU A 8 -34.22 -4.35 -19.15
N ALA A 9 -33.07 -4.74 -18.60
CA ALA A 9 -32.48 -4.05 -17.47
C ALA A 9 -31.86 -2.74 -17.99
N ASP A 10 -32.51 -1.62 -17.67
CA ASP A 10 -31.98 -0.28 -17.87
C ASP A 10 -30.60 -0.18 -17.21
N THR A 11 -29.57 -0.29 -18.05
CA THR A 11 -28.19 -0.01 -17.66
C THR A 11 -28.01 1.49 -17.75
N GLU A 12 -28.67 2.22 -16.85
CA GLU A 12 -28.45 3.64 -16.67
C GLU A 12 -27.02 3.82 -16.13
N CYS A 13 -26.12 4.17 -17.04
CA CYS A 13 -24.72 4.37 -16.76
C CYS A 13 -24.59 5.57 -15.81
N TYR A 14 -24.42 5.32 -14.51
CA TYR A 14 -24.10 6.37 -13.55
C TYR A 14 -22.94 7.21 -14.11
N PRO A 15 -23.09 8.54 -14.26
CA PRO A 15 -22.00 9.37 -14.73
C PRO A 15 -20.80 9.13 -13.81
N SER A 16 -19.66 8.75 -14.38
CA SER A 16 -18.43 8.55 -13.61
C SER A 16 -18.08 9.86 -12.91
N ILE A 17 -18.42 9.96 -11.63
CA ILE A 17 -18.04 11.10 -10.80
C ILE A 17 -16.53 10.98 -10.61
N ARG A 18 -15.75 11.59 -11.51
CA ARG A 18 -14.32 11.80 -11.30
C ARG A 18 -14.19 12.88 -10.24
N LEU A 19 -14.16 12.46 -8.99
CA LEU A 19 -13.82 13.35 -7.88
C LEU A 19 -12.36 13.74 -8.02
N ASP A 20 -12.08 15.04 -7.98
CA ASP A 20 -10.72 15.50 -7.77
C ASP A 20 -10.18 14.92 -6.46
N PRO A 21 -8.88 14.56 -6.39
CA PRO A 21 -8.32 13.97 -5.19
C PRO A 21 -8.53 14.87 -3.96
N VAL A 22 -9.22 14.34 -2.97
CA VAL A 22 -9.40 14.97 -1.66
C VAL A 22 -8.17 14.64 -0.82
N ARG A 23 -7.59 15.67 -0.21
CA ARG A 23 -6.53 15.52 0.80
C ARG A 23 -7.13 15.69 2.19
N ILE A 24 -6.81 14.76 3.08
CA ILE A 24 -7.14 14.80 4.49
C ILE A 24 -5.83 14.81 5.27
N ASP A 25 -5.55 15.88 6.00
CA ASP A 25 -4.41 15.92 6.90
C ASP A 25 -4.79 15.26 8.23
N VAL A 26 -4.03 14.23 8.61
CA VAL A 26 -4.25 13.46 9.83
C VAL A 26 -3.14 13.78 10.82
N THR A 27 -3.53 14.23 12.00
CA THR A 27 -2.63 14.50 13.12
C THR A 27 -2.90 13.51 14.23
N THR A 28 -1.87 12.74 14.62
CA THR A 28 -1.85 11.90 15.81
C THR A 28 -0.83 12.45 16.80
N PRO A 29 -0.85 12.04 18.08
CA PRO A 29 0.18 12.45 19.04
C PRO A 29 1.62 12.11 18.59
N SER A 30 1.78 11.07 17.76
CA SER A 30 3.09 10.60 17.30
C SER A 30 3.51 11.18 15.94
N ARG A 31 2.58 11.64 15.08
CA ARG A 31 2.90 12.06 13.70
C ARG A 31 1.77 12.84 13.02
N ALA A 32 2.16 13.63 12.01
CA ALA A 32 1.24 14.22 11.04
C ALA A 32 1.53 13.67 9.65
N TYR A 33 0.50 13.28 8.91
CA TYR A 33 0.62 12.76 7.55
C TYR A 33 -0.64 13.06 6.74
N ALA A 34 -0.50 13.06 5.40
CA ALA A 34 -1.61 13.31 4.49
C ALA A 34 -2.19 11.99 3.96
N VAL A 35 -3.51 11.92 3.90
CA VAL A 35 -4.25 10.88 3.18
C VAL A 35 -4.81 11.52 1.92
N THR A 36 -4.48 10.95 0.76
CA THR A 36 -5.02 11.40 -0.53
C THR A 36 -6.00 10.36 -1.05
N LEU A 37 -7.25 10.74 -1.27
CA LEU A 37 -8.31 9.87 -1.78
C LEU A 37 -8.86 10.43 -3.08
N GLY A 38 -9.05 9.59 -4.09
CA GLY A 38 -9.64 10.04 -5.35
C GLY A 38 -9.66 8.92 -6.38
N ASP A 39 -10.58 9.02 -7.32
CA ASP A 39 -10.60 8.13 -8.46
C ASP A 39 -9.31 8.30 -9.30
N GLY A 40 -8.70 7.19 -9.70
CA GLY A 40 -7.42 7.21 -10.40
C GLY A 40 -6.24 7.79 -9.59
N ALA A 41 -6.32 7.87 -8.25
CA ALA A 41 -5.21 8.39 -7.42
C ALA A 41 -3.89 7.63 -7.66
N ILE A 42 -3.98 6.33 -7.94
CA ILE A 42 -2.82 5.48 -8.26
C ILE A 42 -2.05 5.96 -9.50
N ASP A 43 -2.76 6.50 -10.51
CA ASP A 43 -2.16 7.00 -11.75
C ASP A 43 -1.40 8.31 -11.53
N ARG A 44 -1.68 8.99 -10.41
CA ARG A 44 -1.04 10.24 -9.98
C ARG A 44 -0.04 10.01 -8.84
N LEU A 45 0.20 8.75 -8.42
CA LEU A 45 0.96 8.42 -7.22
C LEU A 45 2.37 9.05 -7.22
N ALA A 46 3.11 8.96 -8.32
CA ALA A 46 4.45 9.58 -8.41
C ALA A 46 4.41 11.08 -8.07
N ARG A 47 3.49 11.83 -8.70
CA ARG A 47 3.28 13.26 -8.45
C ARG A 47 2.89 13.54 -7.00
N VAL A 48 2.07 12.69 -6.39
CA VAL A 48 1.69 12.82 -4.97
C VAL A 48 2.90 12.64 -4.06
N LEU A 49 3.72 11.61 -4.31
CA LEU A 49 4.95 11.38 -3.53
C LEU A 49 5.96 12.52 -3.69
N ASP A 50 6.11 13.05 -4.91
CA ASP A 50 6.97 14.20 -5.21
C ASP A 50 6.49 15.46 -4.47
N ALA A 51 5.17 15.73 -4.47
CA ALA A 51 4.58 16.86 -3.77
C ALA A 51 4.74 16.77 -2.24
N LEU A 52 4.80 15.55 -1.70
CA LEU A 52 5.11 15.29 -0.29
C LEU A 52 6.62 15.34 0.02
N ARG A 53 7.47 15.57 -0.99
CA ARG A 53 8.93 15.61 -0.88
C ARG A 53 9.51 14.33 -0.29
N LEU A 54 8.88 13.19 -0.57
CA LEU A 54 9.43 11.89 -0.20
C LEU A 54 10.61 11.55 -1.10
N PRO A 55 11.66 10.88 -0.58
CA PRO A 55 12.81 10.52 -1.38
C PRO A 55 12.46 9.75 -2.67
N GLU A 56 13.25 10.01 -3.73
CA GLU A 56 12.99 9.52 -5.08
C GLU A 56 13.35 8.04 -5.28
N GLN A 57 14.26 7.50 -4.46
CA GLN A 57 14.56 6.06 -4.48
C GLN A 57 13.41 5.29 -3.82
N ARG A 58 12.52 4.73 -4.64
CA ARG A 58 11.25 4.13 -4.19
C ARG A 58 11.24 2.63 -4.43
N PHE A 59 10.93 1.87 -3.37
CA PHE A 59 10.80 0.42 -3.41
C PHE A 59 9.36 0.02 -3.12
N ILE A 60 8.75 -0.75 -4.01
CA ILE A 60 7.35 -1.16 -3.84
C ILE A 60 7.30 -2.57 -3.26
N VAL A 61 6.58 -2.75 -2.16
CA VAL A 61 6.27 -4.08 -1.58
C VAL A 61 4.83 -4.44 -1.88
N SER A 62 4.59 -5.61 -2.46
CA SER A 62 3.24 -6.07 -2.82
C SER A 62 3.10 -7.58 -2.76
N SER A 63 1.88 -8.07 -2.99
CA SER A 63 1.62 -9.49 -3.19
C SER A 63 1.60 -9.84 -4.68
N PRO A 64 1.93 -11.09 -5.06
CA PRO A 64 1.89 -11.51 -6.46
C PRO A 64 0.54 -11.26 -7.15
N LEU A 65 -0.58 -11.46 -6.43
CA LEU A 65 -1.92 -11.26 -6.98
C LEU A 65 -2.20 -9.78 -7.25
N VAL A 66 -1.96 -8.92 -6.25
CA VAL A 66 -2.21 -7.48 -6.34
C VAL A 66 -1.30 -6.86 -7.42
N TRP A 67 -0.02 -7.25 -7.44
CA TRP A 67 0.92 -6.79 -8.45
C TRP A 67 0.51 -7.20 -9.86
N ARG A 68 0.08 -8.45 -10.06
CA ARG A 68 -0.40 -8.91 -11.38
C ARG A 68 -1.59 -8.10 -11.88
N LEU A 69 -2.52 -7.72 -11.00
CA LEU A 69 -3.74 -7.01 -11.39
C LEU A 69 -3.51 -5.51 -11.63
N HIS A 70 -2.59 -4.89 -10.87
CA HIS A 70 -2.50 -3.43 -10.82
C HIS A 70 -1.07 -2.86 -10.92
N GLY A 71 -0.04 -3.70 -10.82
CA GLY A 71 1.37 -3.31 -10.76
C GLY A 71 1.85 -2.47 -11.94
N GLN A 72 1.30 -2.69 -13.13
CA GLN A 72 1.63 -1.90 -14.32
C GLN A 72 1.39 -0.39 -14.11
N ARG A 73 0.38 -0.01 -13.30
CA ARG A 73 0.09 1.40 -13.02
C ARG A 73 1.15 2.06 -12.12
N LEU A 74 1.92 1.26 -11.38
CA LEU A 74 2.99 1.76 -10.50
C LEU A 74 4.38 1.72 -11.15
N ALA A 75 4.52 1.30 -12.41
CA ALA A 75 5.82 1.22 -13.08
C ALA A 75 6.60 2.56 -13.05
N ARG A 76 5.87 3.69 -13.19
CA ARG A 76 6.46 5.04 -13.11
C ARG A 76 6.90 5.43 -11.71
N VAL A 77 6.31 4.84 -10.67
CA VAL A 77 6.62 5.13 -9.27
C VAL A 77 7.91 4.42 -8.85
N ALA A 78 8.11 3.20 -9.34
CA ALA A 78 9.27 2.39 -9.01
C ALA A 78 10.57 2.88 -9.66
N GLY A 79 10.52 3.83 -10.60
CA GLY A 79 11.72 4.32 -11.29
C GLY A 79 12.52 3.23 -12.02
N GLY A 80 11.84 2.14 -12.43
CA GLY A 80 12.49 0.96 -13.03
C GLY A 80 12.99 -0.09 -12.03
N THR A 81 12.76 0.07 -10.73
CA THR A 81 13.02 -1.00 -9.76
C THR A 81 11.95 -2.09 -9.84
N GLU A 82 12.38 -3.35 -9.71
CA GLU A 82 11.47 -4.48 -9.60
C GLU A 82 10.72 -4.45 -8.25
N PRO A 83 9.46 -4.90 -8.21
CA PRO A 83 8.70 -4.97 -6.97
C PRO A 83 9.27 -6.05 -6.03
N ILE A 84 9.18 -5.79 -4.74
CA ILE A 84 9.43 -6.77 -3.68
C ILE A 84 8.14 -7.54 -3.46
N LEU A 85 8.04 -8.73 -4.06
CA LEU A 85 6.85 -9.57 -3.96
C LEU A 85 6.96 -10.53 -2.77
N VAL A 86 6.01 -10.40 -1.84
CA VAL A 86 5.89 -11.26 -0.66
C VAL A 86 4.54 -11.98 -0.64
N PRO A 87 4.45 -13.18 -0.05
CA PRO A 87 3.16 -13.86 0.06
C PRO A 87 2.21 -13.07 0.95
N ASP A 88 0.93 -13.03 0.56
CA ASP A 88 -0.14 -12.32 1.28
C ASP A 88 -1.06 -13.28 2.03
N GLY A 89 -1.68 -12.76 3.09
CA GLY A 89 -2.52 -13.49 4.03
C GLY A 89 -1.92 -13.52 5.43
N GLU A 90 -2.81 -13.56 6.44
CA GLU A 90 -2.46 -13.41 7.86
C GLU A 90 -1.38 -14.38 8.35
N ARG A 91 -1.30 -15.59 7.78
CA ARG A 91 -0.26 -16.59 8.10
C ARG A 91 1.16 -16.13 7.76
N PHE A 92 1.30 -15.25 6.78
CA PHE A 92 2.58 -14.70 6.34
C PHE A 92 2.95 -13.43 7.08
N LYS A 93 2.06 -12.89 7.92
CA LYS A 93 2.27 -11.72 8.77
C LYS A 93 3.22 -12.03 9.93
N ASN A 94 4.50 -12.27 9.60
CA ASN A 94 5.53 -12.74 10.52
C ASN A 94 6.91 -12.15 10.18
N LEU A 95 7.87 -12.31 11.10
CA LEU A 95 9.23 -11.77 10.94
C LEU A 95 10.00 -12.39 9.78
N GLN A 96 9.68 -13.62 9.37
CA GLN A 96 10.34 -14.28 8.25
C GLN A 96 10.00 -13.57 6.94
N THR A 97 8.74 -13.16 6.74
CA THR A 97 8.34 -12.38 5.57
C THR A 97 8.97 -11.00 5.57
N VAL A 98 9.03 -10.35 6.73
CA VAL A 98 9.72 -9.05 6.90
C VAL A 98 11.21 -9.16 6.56
N SER A 99 11.88 -10.25 6.95
CA SER A 99 13.28 -10.51 6.61
C SER A 99 13.52 -10.54 5.08
N ARG A 100 12.57 -11.09 4.31
CA ARG A 100 12.64 -11.08 2.83
C ARG A 100 12.58 -9.66 2.26
N VAL A 101 11.82 -8.78 2.89
CA VAL A 101 11.78 -7.36 2.51
C VAL A 101 13.14 -6.71 2.76
N TYR A 102 13.77 -6.97 3.92
CA TYR A 102 15.13 -6.47 4.18
C TYR A 102 16.15 -6.99 3.17
N GLU A 103 16.12 -8.29 2.87
CA GLU A 103 17.04 -8.89 1.90
C GLU A 103 16.93 -8.23 0.52
N ALA A 104 15.71 -7.95 0.06
CA ALA A 104 15.49 -7.25 -1.20
C ALA A 104 15.98 -5.79 -1.16
N LEU A 105 15.70 -5.07 -0.07
CA LEU A 105 16.19 -3.69 0.12
C LEU A 105 17.72 -3.61 0.13
N ILE A 106 18.39 -4.51 0.86
CA ILE A 106 19.86 -4.58 0.93
C ILE A 106 20.44 -4.87 -0.45
N ARG A 107 19.90 -5.87 -1.17
CA ARG A 107 20.37 -6.21 -2.52
C ARG A 107 20.20 -5.06 -3.51
N ALA A 108 19.18 -4.24 -3.33
CA ALA A 108 18.92 -3.08 -4.17
C ALA A 108 19.64 -1.81 -3.70
N ASN A 109 20.53 -1.92 -2.71
CA ASN A 109 21.26 -0.79 -2.11
C ASN A 109 20.34 0.33 -1.62
N ALA A 110 19.21 -0.03 -0.99
CA ALA A 110 18.35 0.91 -0.31
C ALA A 110 19.06 1.52 0.91
N ASP A 111 19.02 2.83 1.02
CA ASP A 111 19.66 3.61 2.09
C ASP A 111 18.63 4.37 2.95
N ARG A 112 19.10 5.32 3.77
CA ARG A 112 18.23 6.12 4.64
C ARG A 112 17.35 7.13 3.87
N ALA A 113 17.73 7.47 2.65
CA ALA A 113 16.99 8.32 1.73
C ALA A 113 16.16 7.47 0.75
N SER A 114 15.75 6.28 1.16
CA SER A 114 14.78 5.46 0.43
C SER A 114 13.36 5.65 0.94
N THR A 115 12.39 5.43 0.06
CA THR A 115 10.96 5.36 0.39
C THR A 115 10.46 3.94 0.13
N LEU A 116 9.87 3.32 1.15
CA LEU A 116 9.12 2.07 1.00
C LEU A 116 7.65 2.40 0.70
N VAL A 117 7.14 1.89 -0.42
CA VAL A 117 5.75 2.05 -0.84
C VAL A 117 5.04 0.71 -0.65
N THR A 118 4.05 0.64 0.24
CA THR A 118 3.28 -0.60 0.44
C THR A 118 2.09 -0.61 -0.52
N PHE A 119 1.93 -1.66 -1.32
CA PHE A 119 0.84 -1.80 -2.27
C PHE A 119 0.07 -3.10 -2.04
N GLY A 120 -1.04 -3.04 -1.32
CA GLY A 120 -1.75 -4.24 -0.88
C GLY A 120 -2.83 -3.95 0.16
N GLY A 121 -3.36 -4.99 0.81
CA GLY A 121 -4.27 -4.85 1.95
C GLY A 121 -3.52 -4.59 3.27
N GLY A 122 -4.23 -4.67 4.39
CA GLY A 122 -3.66 -4.39 5.72
C GLY A 122 -2.51 -5.30 6.13
N VAL A 123 -2.50 -6.56 5.67
CA VAL A 123 -1.40 -7.50 5.94
C VAL A 123 -0.08 -7.03 5.31
N ILE A 124 -0.12 -6.64 4.03
CA ILE A 124 1.04 -6.05 3.34
C ILE A 124 1.43 -4.72 3.99
N GLY A 125 0.44 -3.87 4.29
CA GLY A 125 0.65 -2.57 4.95
C GLY A 125 1.40 -2.70 6.28
N ASP A 126 0.94 -3.60 7.16
CA ASP A 126 1.54 -3.80 8.48
C ASP A 126 2.94 -4.40 8.39
N MET A 127 3.15 -5.44 7.58
CA MET A 127 4.46 -6.08 7.46
C MET A 127 5.50 -5.16 6.83
N ALA A 128 5.16 -4.56 5.69
CA ALA A 128 6.08 -3.67 4.98
C ALA A 128 6.27 -2.37 5.76
N GLY A 129 5.23 -1.84 6.41
CA GLY A 129 5.34 -0.71 7.31
C GLY A 129 6.28 -0.99 8.48
N PHE A 130 6.20 -2.18 9.08
CA PHE A 130 7.14 -2.59 10.13
C PHE A 130 8.56 -2.73 9.59
N ALA A 131 8.72 -3.25 8.37
CA ALA A 131 10.01 -3.29 7.70
C ALA A 131 10.58 -1.87 7.50
N ALA A 132 9.79 -0.91 7.04
CA ALA A 132 10.22 0.47 6.87
C ALA A 132 10.62 1.14 8.20
N ALA A 133 9.86 0.88 9.27
CA ALA A 133 10.14 1.44 10.59
C ALA A 133 11.46 0.96 11.21
N THR A 134 11.92 -0.24 10.82
CA THR A 134 13.05 -0.92 11.48
C THR A 134 14.27 -1.05 10.57
N TYR A 135 14.10 -1.09 9.25
CA TYR A 135 15.20 -1.07 8.28
C TYR A 135 16.00 0.22 8.43
N LEU A 136 17.32 0.10 8.64
CA LEU A 136 18.21 1.21 8.96
C LEU A 136 17.72 2.09 10.14
N ARG A 137 16.88 1.56 11.03
CA ARG A 137 16.19 2.30 12.11
C ARG A 137 15.18 3.35 11.62
N GLY A 138 14.62 3.16 10.43
CA GLY A 138 13.60 4.02 9.85
C GLY A 138 13.97 4.54 8.46
N ILE A 139 13.09 4.30 7.51
CA ILE A 139 13.07 4.94 6.18
C ILE A 139 11.67 5.50 5.89
N ALA A 140 11.54 6.33 4.85
CA ALA A 140 10.25 6.91 4.50
C ALA A 140 9.24 5.81 4.11
N LEU A 141 7.96 6.02 4.45
CA LEU A 141 6.89 5.05 4.23
C LEU A 141 5.69 5.73 3.57
N ALA A 142 5.17 5.13 2.50
CA ALA A 142 3.92 5.52 1.87
C ALA A 142 2.98 4.31 1.72
N HIS A 143 1.77 4.42 2.25
CA HIS A 143 0.76 3.38 2.10
C HIS A 143 -0.11 3.62 0.86
N VAL A 144 -0.30 2.58 0.05
CA VAL A 144 -1.22 2.53 -1.09
C VAL A 144 -2.18 1.34 -0.87
N PRO A 145 -3.20 1.52 -0.02
CA PRO A 145 -4.11 0.45 0.37
C PRO A 145 -5.08 0.07 -0.77
N THR A 146 -5.21 -1.24 -1.01
CA THR A 146 -6.02 -1.80 -2.11
C THR A 146 -7.28 -2.52 -1.65
N THR A 147 -7.48 -2.65 -0.33
CA THR A 147 -8.72 -3.17 0.25
C THR A 147 -9.46 -2.08 1.00
N LEU A 148 -10.80 -2.13 0.99
CA LEU A 148 -11.62 -1.15 1.71
C LEU A 148 -11.24 -1.08 3.20
N LEU A 149 -11.09 -2.23 3.85
CA LEU A 149 -10.67 -2.31 5.25
C LEU A 149 -9.31 -1.64 5.49
N ALA A 150 -8.38 -1.75 4.55
CA ALA A 150 -7.10 -1.05 4.68
C ALA A 150 -7.23 0.46 4.48
N GLN A 151 -8.09 0.89 3.57
CA GLN A 151 -8.35 2.31 3.29
C GLN A 151 -9.00 3.05 4.46
N VAL A 152 -9.82 2.38 5.26
CA VAL A 152 -10.58 3.03 6.36
C VAL A 152 -10.06 2.72 7.77
N ASP A 153 -9.09 1.81 7.92
CA ASP A 153 -8.58 1.37 9.23
C ASP A 153 -7.06 1.19 9.22
N SER A 154 -6.54 0.03 8.78
CA SER A 154 -5.12 -0.34 9.01
C SER A 154 -4.07 0.59 8.38
N ALA A 155 -4.35 1.31 7.29
CA ALA A 155 -3.39 2.28 6.74
C ALA A 155 -3.31 3.59 7.55
N ILE A 156 -4.22 3.79 8.50
CA ILE A 156 -4.39 5.01 9.29
C ILE A 156 -3.95 4.75 10.74
N GLY A 157 -3.26 5.73 11.33
CA GLY A 157 -2.88 5.73 12.74
C GLY A 157 -1.50 5.16 13.05
N GLY A 158 -0.84 4.52 12.08
CA GLY A 158 0.56 4.12 12.21
C GLY A 158 0.85 2.77 12.81
N LYS A 159 -0.23 2.04 13.07
CA LYS A 159 -0.28 0.64 13.43
C LYS A 159 0.55 -0.20 12.48
N VAL A 160 1.80 -0.57 12.77
CA VAL A 160 2.52 -1.52 11.91
C VAL A 160 3.12 -2.64 12.72
N GLY A 161 3.16 -3.85 12.16
CA GLY A 161 3.69 -4.98 12.91
C GLY A 161 3.41 -6.35 12.31
N VAL A 162 3.78 -7.35 13.09
CA VAL A 162 3.67 -8.75 12.74
C VAL A 162 3.10 -9.59 13.89
N ASN A 163 2.65 -10.78 13.54
CA ASN A 163 2.21 -11.78 14.49
C ASN A 163 3.40 -12.60 14.99
N HIS A 164 3.28 -13.06 16.23
CA HIS A 164 4.08 -14.13 16.78
C HIS A 164 3.22 -15.41 16.84
N ALA A 165 3.85 -16.59 16.93
CA ALA A 165 3.13 -17.86 17.05
C ALA A 165 2.17 -17.88 18.27
N LEU A 166 2.49 -17.09 19.31
CA LEU A 166 1.72 -16.99 20.55
C LEU A 166 0.71 -15.84 20.57
N GLY A 167 0.59 -15.02 19.52
CA GLY A 167 -0.38 -13.94 19.50
C GLY A 167 -0.25 -12.97 18.33
N LYS A 168 -1.35 -12.27 18.05
CA LYS A 168 -1.45 -11.33 16.94
C LYS A 168 -0.96 -9.94 17.32
N ASN A 169 -0.30 -9.27 16.37
CA ASN A 169 0.14 -7.87 16.49
C ASN A 169 0.97 -7.56 17.76
N LEU A 170 1.69 -8.55 18.29
CA LEU A 170 2.49 -8.39 19.51
C LEU A 170 3.83 -7.69 19.27
N ILE A 171 4.30 -7.67 18.03
CA ILE A 171 5.60 -7.12 17.64
C ILE A 171 5.35 -6.06 16.58
N GLY A 172 5.72 -4.81 16.85
CA GLY A 172 5.36 -3.70 15.96
C GLY A 172 6.06 -2.38 16.27
N ALA A 173 5.64 -1.34 15.55
CA ALA A 173 6.08 0.05 15.68
C ALA A 173 4.90 1.01 15.41
N PHE A 174 5.11 2.31 15.67
CA PHE A 174 4.16 3.40 15.45
C PHE A 174 4.72 4.45 14.48
#